data_AF-A0A535KBV3-F1
#
_entry.id   AF-A0A535KBV3-F1
#
_cell.length_a   1.000
_cell.length_b   1.000
_cell.length_c   1.000
_cell.angle_alpha   90.00
_cell.angle_beta   90.00
_cell.angle_gamma   90.00
#
_symmetry.space_group_name_H-M   'P 1'
#
loop_
_entity.id
_entity.type
_entity.pdbx_description
1 polymer ?
#
loop_
_entity_poly.entity_id
_entity_poly.type
_entity_poly.pdbx_seq_one_letter_code
_entity_poly.pdbx_strand_id
1 'polypeptide(L)'
;MPAHTVRRRVVSALLIALGFYALSDILLWQRIFEAHQLSMFDPQYQTGHVAILLGMMGIGAVLLLDAGVWALWYEGALYTIAFGGGEDVLYYWLDGKQIPAVLPWLDRSRLIFVRPIAGDVTSLELLASAAFWLSVWLLLLVVMPKVWVRRRPAQA
;
A
#
# COMPACT_ATOMS: atom_id res chain seq x y z
N MET A 1 -13.30 13.41 -18.21
CA MET A 1 -12.76 12.12 -18.73
C MET A 1 -13.79 11.00 -18.57
N PRO A 2 -13.85 10.00 -19.45
CA PRO A 2 -14.71 8.82 -19.25
C PRO A 2 -14.36 8.13 -17.92
N ALA A 3 -15.36 7.68 -17.16
CA ALA A 3 -15.16 7.08 -15.83
C ALA A 3 -14.23 5.86 -15.83
N HIS A 4 -14.19 5.12 -16.95
CA HIS A 4 -13.27 3.99 -17.13
C HIS A 4 -11.81 4.44 -17.30
N THR A 5 -11.57 5.59 -17.95
CA THR A 5 -10.24 6.20 -18.08
C THR A 5 -9.72 6.69 -16.73
N VAL A 6 -10.58 7.31 -15.91
CA VAL A 6 -10.21 7.77 -14.56
C VAL A 6 -9.83 6.59 -13.66
N ARG A 7 -10.64 5.51 -13.65
CA ARG A 7 -10.33 4.31 -12.85
C ARG A 7 -9.02 3.65 -13.26
N ARG A 8 -8.77 3.51 -14.57
CA ARG A 8 -7.48 2.99 -15.07
C ARG A 8 -6.32 3.86 -14.60
N ARG A 9 -6.46 5.19 -14.70
CA ARG A 9 -5.42 6.14 -14.28
C ARG A 9 -5.08 6.01 -12.79
N VAL A 10 -6.07 5.97 -11.90
CA VAL A 10 -5.80 5.86 -10.44
C VAL A 10 -5.26 4.49 -10.05
N VAL A 11 -5.70 3.42 -10.72
CA VAL A 11 -5.13 2.07 -10.51
C VAL A 11 -3.70 1.99 -11.00
N SER A 12 -3.40 2.52 -12.19
CA SER A 12 -2.02 2.61 -12.70
C SER A 12 -1.13 3.43 -11.77
N ALA A 13 -1.61 4.58 -11.28
CA ALA A 13 -0.89 5.40 -10.32
C ALA A 13 -0.60 4.62 -9.04
N LEU A 14 -1.58 3.90 -8.50
CA LEU A 14 -1.42 3.08 -7.29
C LEU A 14 -0.36 1.98 -7.47
N LEU A 15 -0.43 1.24 -8.57
CA LEU A 15 0.53 0.15 -8.85
C LEU A 15 1.96 0.70 -9.02
N ILE A 16 2.10 1.84 -9.70
CA ILE A 16 3.40 2.51 -9.87
C ILE A 16 3.93 2.97 -8.51
N ALA A 17 3.10 3.66 -7.71
CA ALA A 17 3.50 4.16 -6.41
C ALA A 17 3.94 3.03 -5.47
N LEU A 18 3.13 1.97 -5.33
CA LEU A 18 3.47 0.80 -4.50
C LEU A 18 4.75 0.11 -5.00
N GLY A 19 4.90 -0.06 -6.32
CA GLY A 19 6.10 -0.67 -6.90
C GLY A 19 7.36 0.14 -6.60
N PHE A 20 7.32 1.46 -6.79
CA PHE A 20 8.47 2.32 -6.47
C PHE A 20 8.71 2.44 -4.97
N TYR A 21 7.67 2.38 -4.15
CA TYR A 21 7.79 2.41 -2.70
C TYR A 21 8.54 1.16 -2.20
N ALA A 22 8.10 -0.03 -2.60
CA ALA A 22 8.79 -1.29 -2.30
C ALA A 22 10.20 -1.35 -2.88
N LEU A 23 10.41 -0.89 -4.13
CA LEU A 23 11.75 -0.81 -4.71
C LEU A 23 12.67 0.12 -3.94
N SER A 24 12.15 1.25 -3.44
CA SER A 24 12.94 2.15 -2.59
C SER A 24 13.36 1.47 -1.29
N ASP A 25 12.48 0.64 -0.72
CA ASP A 25 12.81 -0.14 0.47
C ASP A 25 13.90 -1.18 0.18
N ILE A 26 13.78 -1.94 -0.90
CA ILE A 26 14.83 -2.88 -1.33
C ILE A 26 16.16 -2.16 -1.54
N LEU A 27 16.17 -1.08 -2.32
CA LEU A 27 17.41 -0.39 -2.68
C LEU A 27 18.09 0.28 -1.49
N LEU A 28 17.32 0.76 -0.51
CA LEU A 28 17.88 1.42 0.66
C LEU A 28 18.11 0.41 1.78
N TRP A 29 17.09 -0.30 2.23
CA TRP A 29 17.21 -1.22 3.34
C TRP A 29 18.10 -2.43 3.01
N GLN A 30 17.74 -3.23 1.99
CA GLN A 30 18.49 -4.46 1.68
C GLN A 30 19.88 -4.15 1.15
N ARG A 31 19.98 -3.24 0.18
CA ARG A 31 21.25 -3.02 -0.55
C ARG A 31 22.21 -2.09 0.17
N ILE A 32 21.75 -1.25 1.11
CA ILE A 32 22.63 -0.35 1.87
C ILE A 32 22.62 -0.73 3.35
N PHE A 33 21.47 -0.70 4.03
CA PHE A 33 21.45 -0.85 5.49
C PHE A 33 21.83 -2.26 5.95
N GLU A 34 21.21 -3.31 5.39
CA GLU A 34 21.55 -4.69 5.74
C GLU A 34 22.95 -5.08 5.24
N ALA A 35 23.27 -4.75 3.98
CA ALA A 35 24.57 -5.06 3.38
C ALA A 35 25.76 -4.44 4.14
N HIS A 36 25.55 -3.31 4.83
CA HIS A 36 26.57 -2.60 5.59
C HIS A 36 26.34 -2.63 7.12
N GLN A 37 25.44 -3.49 7.62
CA GLN A 37 25.16 -3.65 9.06
C GLN A 37 24.77 -2.36 9.79
N LEU A 38 23.99 -1.50 9.13
CA LEU A 38 23.58 -0.19 9.62
C LEU A 38 22.25 -0.20 10.41
N SER A 39 21.89 -1.34 11.01
CA SER A 39 20.62 -1.51 11.74
C SER A 39 20.42 -0.53 12.90
N MET A 40 21.51 0.03 13.44
CA MET A 40 21.47 1.10 14.44
C MET A 40 20.76 2.38 13.97
N PHE A 41 20.62 2.57 12.65
CA PHE A 41 19.94 3.70 12.03
C PHE A 41 18.51 3.37 11.57
N ASP A 42 17.94 2.25 12.00
CA ASP A 42 16.56 1.86 11.68
C ASP A 42 15.53 2.97 11.97
N PRO A 43 15.54 3.67 13.11
CA PRO A 43 14.55 4.74 13.35
C PRO A 43 14.61 5.88 12.32
N GLN A 44 15.81 6.27 11.89
CA GLN A 44 16.01 7.30 10.87
C GLN A 44 15.56 6.81 9.51
N TYR A 45 15.88 5.54 9.20
CA TYR A 45 15.42 4.88 7.99
C TYR A 45 13.89 4.87 7.90
N GLN A 46 13.21 4.37 8.94
CA GLN A 46 11.74 4.31 8.99
C GLN A 46 11.10 5.69 8.83
N THR A 47 11.69 6.72 9.45
CA THR A 47 11.21 8.10 9.29
C THR A 47 11.31 8.58 7.84
N GLY A 48 12.44 8.30 7.18
CA GLY A 48 12.64 8.63 5.76
C GLY A 48 11.71 7.83 4.86
N HIS A 49 11.51 6.55 5.15
CA HIS A 49 10.62 5.67 4.40
C HIS A 49 9.16 6.15 4.50
N VAL A 50 8.70 6.59 5.67
CA VAL A 50 7.37 7.24 5.82
C VAL A 50 7.30 8.55 5.03
N ALA A 51 8.36 9.36 5.03
CA ALA A 51 8.39 10.61 4.29
C ALA A 51 8.28 10.39 2.76
N ILE A 52 8.87 9.32 2.23
CA ILE A 52 8.73 8.93 0.80
C ILE A 52 7.26 8.63 0.49
N LEU A 53 6.57 7.84 1.33
CA LEU A 53 5.15 7.53 1.14
C LEU A 53 4.29 8.80 1.14
N LEU A 54 4.49 9.67 2.12
CA LEU A 54 3.78 10.95 2.22
C LEU A 54 4.06 11.84 1.00
N GLY A 55 5.27 11.81 0.46
CA GLY A 55 5.61 12.49 -0.79
C GLY A 55 4.84 11.93 -1.99
N MET A 56 4.76 10.60 -2.12
CA MET A 56 3.99 9.94 -3.19
C MET A 56 2.48 10.20 -3.08
N MET A 57 1.96 10.24 -1.85
CA MET A 57 0.59 10.67 -1.54
C MET A 57 0.37 12.12 -1.93
N GLY A 58 1.26 13.04 -1.53
CA GLY A 58 1.15 14.46 -1.89
C GLY A 58 1.18 14.71 -3.40
N ILE A 59 2.07 14.03 -4.12
CA ILE A 59 2.13 14.08 -5.59
C ILE A 59 0.83 13.53 -6.19
N GLY A 60 0.35 12.39 -5.69
CA GLY A 60 -0.93 11.78 -6.09
C GLY A 60 -2.11 12.73 -5.91
N ALA A 61 -2.22 13.36 -4.75
CA ALA A 61 -3.27 14.34 -4.43
C ALA A 61 -3.31 15.51 -5.41
N VAL A 62 -2.14 16.02 -5.83
CA VAL A 62 -2.04 17.11 -6.82
C VAL A 62 -2.37 16.61 -8.22
N LEU A 63 -1.74 15.50 -8.66
CA LEU A 63 -1.89 15.03 -10.03
C LEU A 63 -3.27 14.43 -10.31
N LEU A 64 -3.91 13.84 -9.31
CA LEU A 64 -5.22 13.19 -9.43
C LEU A 64 -6.38 14.07 -8.94
N LEU A 65 -6.15 15.36 -8.66
CA LEU A 65 -7.18 16.28 -8.15
C LEU A 65 -8.47 16.26 -9.00
N ASP A 66 -8.32 16.18 -10.32
CA ASP A 66 -9.43 16.12 -11.29
C ASP A 66 -10.20 14.79 -11.27
N ALA A 67 -9.68 13.76 -10.60
CA ALA A 67 -10.32 12.46 -10.43
C ALA A 67 -11.37 12.44 -9.30
N GLY A 68 -11.46 13.52 -8.50
CA GLY A 68 -12.46 13.69 -7.44
C GLY A 68 -12.34 12.59 -6.36
N VAL A 69 -13.44 11.88 -6.09
CA VAL A 69 -13.47 10.80 -5.08
C VAL A 69 -12.46 9.69 -5.35
N TRP A 70 -12.04 9.50 -6.60
CA TRP A 70 -11.02 8.50 -6.95
C TRP A 70 -9.61 8.90 -6.51
N ALA A 71 -9.34 10.20 -6.30
CA ALA A 71 -8.11 10.65 -5.67
C ALA A 71 -8.07 10.17 -4.21
N LEU A 72 -9.17 10.35 -3.47
CA LEU A 72 -9.28 9.85 -2.08
C LEU A 72 -9.19 8.31 -2.01
N TRP A 73 -9.76 7.62 -3.00
CA TRP A 73 -9.60 6.17 -3.13
C TRP A 73 -8.13 5.79 -3.30
N TYR A 74 -7.37 6.52 -4.13
CA TYR A 74 -5.93 6.29 -4.32
C TYR A 74 -5.16 6.52 -3.00
N GLU A 75 -5.41 7.62 -2.30
CA GLU A 75 -4.71 7.92 -1.02
C GLU A 75 -4.96 6.84 0.03
N GLY A 76 -6.22 6.45 0.21
CA GLY A 76 -6.59 5.41 1.16
C GLY A 76 -6.01 4.06 0.77
N ALA A 77 -6.06 3.70 -0.51
CA ALA A 77 -5.52 2.45 -1.02
C ALA A 77 -3.99 2.39 -0.85
N LEU A 78 -3.27 3.44 -1.23
CA LEU A 78 -1.82 3.51 -1.10
C LEU A 78 -1.39 3.37 0.36
N TYR A 79 -1.97 4.17 1.26
CA TYR A 79 -1.63 4.16 2.68
C TYR A 79 -1.88 2.80 3.34
N THR A 80 -3.07 2.24 3.16
CA THR A 80 -3.45 1.00 3.85
C THR A 80 -2.85 -0.25 3.22
N ILE A 81 -2.60 -0.27 1.90
CA ILE A 81 -1.87 -1.39 1.29
C ILE A 81 -0.40 -1.35 1.70
N ALA A 82 0.21 -0.16 1.77
CA ALA A 82 1.58 -0.01 2.23
C ALA A 82 1.75 -0.53 3.67
N PHE A 83 1.02 0.02 4.62
CA PHE A 83 1.16 -0.37 6.03
C PHE A 83 0.41 -1.66 6.42
N GLY A 84 -0.49 -2.14 5.57
CA GLY A 84 -1.27 -3.35 5.78
C GLY A 84 -0.58 -4.63 5.31
N GLY A 85 0.69 -4.55 4.93
CA GLY A 85 1.52 -5.68 4.53
C GLY A 85 1.60 -5.94 3.03
N GLY A 86 0.92 -5.15 2.20
CA GLY A 86 1.01 -5.29 0.75
C GLY A 86 2.36 -4.83 0.19
N GLU A 87 2.94 -3.80 0.79
CA GLU A 87 4.30 -3.36 0.47
C GLU A 87 5.33 -4.42 0.87
N ASP A 88 5.29 -4.97 2.09
CA ASP A 88 6.21 -6.03 2.51
C ASP A 88 6.15 -7.28 1.59
N VAL A 89 4.95 -7.64 1.13
CA VAL A 89 4.78 -8.73 0.17
C VAL A 89 5.46 -8.38 -1.16
N LEU A 90 5.24 -7.15 -1.67
CA LEU A 90 5.90 -6.68 -2.89
C LEU A 90 7.41 -6.60 -2.72
N TYR A 91 7.90 -6.16 -1.57
CA TYR A 91 9.31 -6.09 -1.23
C TYR A 91 9.99 -7.46 -1.43
N TYR A 92 9.46 -8.52 -0.82
CA TYR A 92 10.06 -9.85 -0.95
C TYR A 92 9.93 -10.40 -2.36
N TRP A 93 8.77 -10.22 -3.01
CA TRP A 93 8.55 -10.70 -4.37
C TRP A 93 9.44 -10.00 -5.40
N LEU A 94 9.63 -8.69 -5.29
CA LEU A 94 10.46 -7.90 -6.20
C LEU A 94 11.95 -8.14 -5.96
N ASP A 95 12.37 -8.41 -4.72
CA ASP A 95 13.75 -8.78 -4.40
C ASP A 95 14.04 -10.27 -4.72
N GLY A 96 13.04 -11.03 -5.15
CA GLY A 96 13.17 -12.45 -5.51
C GLY A 96 13.45 -13.35 -4.30
N LYS A 97 13.06 -12.92 -3.09
CA LYS A 97 13.27 -13.63 -1.83
C LYS A 97 11.98 -14.26 -1.31
N GLN A 98 12.14 -15.34 -0.55
CA GLN A 98 11.02 -15.90 0.21
C GLN A 98 10.70 -14.99 1.40
N ILE A 99 9.42 -14.83 1.68
CA ILE A 99 8.95 -14.14 2.89
C ILE A 99 9.35 -15.01 4.10
N PRO A 100 10.08 -14.48 5.09
CA PRO A 100 10.43 -15.20 6.30
C PRO A 100 9.19 -15.76 7.02
N ALA A 101 9.34 -16.92 7.66
CA ALA A 101 8.24 -17.53 8.42
C ALA A 101 7.73 -16.61 9.54
N VAL A 102 8.64 -15.81 10.11
CA VAL A 102 8.40 -14.91 11.25
C VAL A 102 9.01 -13.54 10.94
N LEU A 103 8.28 -12.48 11.28
CA LEU A 103 8.53 -11.08 10.91
C LEU A 103 8.41 -10.20 12.18
N PRO A 104 9.35 -10.30 13.14
CA PRO A 104 9.23 -9.64 14.45
C PRO A 104 9.17 -8.11 14.38
N TRP A 105 9.72 -7.50 13.32
CA TRP A 105 9.67 -6.05 13.14
C TRP A 105 8.28 -5.52 12.79
N LEU A 106 7.36 -6.38 12.33
CA LEU A 106 5.99 -6.00 11.96
C LEU A 106 5.01 -5.97 13.14
N ASP A 107 5.45 -6.39 14.33
CA ASP A 107 4.58 -6.47 15.52
C ASP A 107 4.05 -5.08 15.95
N ARG A 108 4.66 -3.99 15.50
CA ARG A 108 4.20 -2.62 15.77
C ARG A 108 3.18 -2.08 14.75
N SER A 109 2.96 -2.75 13.62
CA SER A 109 2.10 -2.21 12.54
C SER A 109 0.60 -2.41 12.80
N ARG A 110 -0.10 -1.37 13.28
CA ARG A 110 -1.54 -1.45 13.64
C ARG A 110 -2.47 -1.86 12.48
N LEU A 111 -2.02 -1.80 11.23
CA LEU A 111 -2.80 -2.15 10.06
C LEU A 111 -2.63 -3.61 9.62
N ILE A 112 -1.63 -4.32 10.16
CA ILE A 112 -1.62 -5.78 10.13
C ILE A 112 -2.50 -6.24 11.29
N PHE A 113 -3.76 -6.58 11.00
CA PHE A 113 -4.76 -6.84 12.02
C PHE A 113 -5.09 -8.34 12.18
N VAL A 114 -4.72 -9.16 11.21
CA VAL A 114 -4.67 -10.62 11.39
C VAL A 114 -3.37 -10.90 12.12
N ARG A 115 -3.46 -11.16 13.42
CA ARG A 115 -2.30 -11.33 14.30
C ARG A 115 -2.48 -12.53 15.21
N PRO A 116 -1.39 -13.13 15.69
CA PRO A 116 -1.48 -14.18 16.67
C PRO A 116 -1.80 -13.56 18.03
N ILE A 117 -2.50 -14.30 18.88
CA ILE A 117 -2.85 -13.86 20.25
C ILE A 117 -1.57 -13.63 21.08
N ALA A 118 -0.49 -14.35 20.77
CA ALA A 118 0.84 -14.17 21.34
C ALA A 118 1.90 -14.57 20.30
N GLY A 119 3.02 -13.84 20.27
CA GLY A 119 4.15 -14.10 19.38
C GLY A 119 4.28 -13.09 18.23
N ASP A 120 5.34 -13.28 17.46
CA ASP A 120 5.68 -12.42 16.32
C ASP A 120 4.74 -12.67 15.13
N VAL A 121 4.56 -11.64 14.28
CA VAL A 121 3.80 -11.74 13.03
C VAL A 121 4.42 -12.80 12.11
N THR A 122 3.59 -13.62 11.50
CA THR A 122 3.99 -14.66 10.56
C THR A 122 3.75 -14.25 9.10
N SER A 123 4.41 -14.94 8.17
CA SER A 123 4.15 -14.76 6.72
C SER A 123 2.68 -14.99 6.35
N LEU A 124 1.97 -15.91 7.04
CA LEU A 124 0.56 -16.18 6.78
C LEU A 124 -0.31 -14.98 7.15
N GLU A 125 -0.05 -14.37 8.30
CA GLU A 125 -0.76 -13.19 8.81
C GLU A 125 -0.50 -11.96 7.94
N LEU A 126 0.75 -11.79 7.50
CA LEU A 126 1.12 -10.78 6.52
C LEU A 126 0.30 -10.95 5.23
N LEU A 127 0.31 -12.15 4.63
CA LEU A 127 -0.41 -12.43 3.40
C LEU A 127 -1.93 -12.27 3.56
N ALA A 128 -2.48 -12.69 4.70
CA ALA A 128 -3.90 -12.53 5.00
C ALA A 128 -4.29 -11.05 5.12
N SER A 129 -3.47 -10.24 5.80
CA SER A 129 -3.67 -8.79 5.93
C SER A 129 -3.56 -8.10 4.57
N ALA A 130 -2.51 -8.40 3.79
CA ALA A 130 -2.32 -7.85 2.45
C ALA A 130 -3.50 -8.20 1.53
N ALA A 131 -3.93 -9.46 1.54
CA ALA A 131 -5.08 -9.93 0.76
C ALA A 131 -6.38 -9.24 1.17
N PHE A 132 -6.59 -9.00 2.47
CA PHE A 132 -7.75 -8.26 2.97
C PHE A 132 -7.77 -6.83 2.44
N TRP A 133 -6.70 -6.06 2.64
CA TRP A 133 -6.66 -4.66 2.22
C TRP A 133 -6.82 -4.52 0.71
N LEU A 134 -6.14 -5.39 -0.06
CA LEU A 134 -6.32 -5.45 -1.51
C LEU A 134 -7.79 -5.73 -1.87
N SER A 135 -8.43 -6.70 -1.21
CA SER A 135 -9.84 -7.05 -1.45
C SER A 135 -10.79 -5.90 -1.13
N VAL A 136 -10.57 -5.18 -0.03
CA VAL A 136 -11.37 -4.01 0.35
C VAL A 136 -11.33 -2.95 -0.75
N TRP A 137 -10.15 -2.59 -1.24
CA TRP A 137 -10.01 -1.55 -2.26
C TRP A 137 -10.50 -1.99 -3.64
N LEU A 138 -10.28 -3.25 -4.01
CA LEU A 138 -10.86 -3.83 -5.23
C LEU A 138 -12.39 -3.85 -5.18
N LEU A 139 -12.97 -4.21 -4.02
CA LEU A 139 -14.42 -4.17 -3.83
C LEU A 139 -14.95 -2.75 -3.97
N LEU A 140 -14.32 -1.77 -3.32
CA LEU A 140 -14.70 -0.35 -3.45
C LEU A 140 -14.59 0.16 -4.90
N LEU A 141 -13.55 -0.25 -5.63
CA LEU A 141 -13.35 0.09 -7.04
C LEU A 141 -14.51 -0.39 -7.94
N VAL A 142 -15.11 -1.54 -7.60
CA VAL A 142 -16.21 -2.16 -8.35
C VAL A 142 -17.59 -1.69 -7.89
N VAL A 143 -17.79 -1.50 -6.58
CA VAL A 143 -19.10 -1.22 -5.98
C VAL A 143 -19.44 0.27 -5.99
N MET A 144 -18.48 1.16 -5.70
CA MET A 144 -18.74 2.60 -5.59
C MET A 144 -19.40 3.22 -6.85
N PRO A 145 -19.00 2.88 -8.10
CA PRO A 145 -19.68 3.37 -9.30
C PRO A 145 -21.16 2.95 -9.36
N LYS A 146 -21.49 1.71 -8.96
CA LYS A 146 -22.85 1.16 -9.04
C LYS A 146 -23.80 1.89 -8.09
N VAL A 147 -23.31 2.23 -6.89
CA VAL A 147 -24.09 2.97 -5.89
C VAL A 147 -24.37 4.40 -6.36
N TRP A 148 -23.39 5.05 -6.97
CA TRP A 148 -23.53 6.42 -7.50
C TRP A 148 -24.47 6.51 -8.71
N VAL A 149 -24.40 5.54 -9.64
CA VAL A 149 -25.36 5.47 -10.76
C VAL A 149 -26.79 5.26 -10.26
N ARG A 150 -26.98 4.40 -9.25
CA ARG A 150 -28.30 4.11 -8.67
C ARG A 150 -28.92 5.29 -7.91
N ARG A 151 -28.10 6.26 -7.47
CA ARG A 151 -28.53 7.46 -6.75
C ARG A 151 -28.82 8.67 -7.63
N ARG A 152 -28.57 8.62 -8.94
CA ARG A 152 -29.10 9.63 -9.86
C ARG A 152 -30.58 9.31 -10.09
N PRO A 153 -31.54 10.12 -9.61
CA PRO A 153 -32.93 9.96 -10.03
C PRO A 153 -32.96 10.11 -11.54
N ALA A 154 -33.79 9.33 -12.22
CA ALA A 154 -34.19 9.65 -13.58
C ALA A 154 -34.68 11.10 -13.55
N GLN A 155 -33.94 12.00 -14.20
CA GLN A 155 -34.40 13.37 -14.41
C GLN A 155 -35.68 13.24 -15.26
N ALA A 156 -36.82 13.51 -14.63
CA ALA A 156 -38.09 13.78 -15.28
C ALA A 156 -38.10 15.23 -15.76
#